data_AF-A0A6P0XK35-F1
#
_entry.id   AF-A0A6P0XK35-F1
#
_cell.length_a   1.000
_cell.length_b   1.000
_cell.length_c   1.000
_cell.angle_alpha   90.00
_cell.angle_beta   90.00
_cell.angle_gamma   90.00
#
_symmetry.space_group_name_H-M   'P 1'
#
loop_
_entity.id
_entity.type
_entity.pdbx_description
1 polymer ?
#
loop_
_entity_poly.entity_id
_entity_poly.type
_entity_poly.pdbx_seq_one_letter_code
_entity_poly.pdbx_strand_id
1 'polypeptide(L)'
;LEFTVHGDAAWGGYFAAMLREDDTKLPENPQSKQQPSAEVNLSAYVTQQFKALGNADSITVDPHKSGYIPYPAGALCYRNSAMRDLVTFKAPVIFHGEAEPTIGIYGVEGSKPGAAAAAVYLSHRVIRPTKGGYGKIHGKALFSCKKLYARLLCMGVPEDRFIIVPVPRLPAEINGSDVEEQIRFIRDRIDGKNNQEIFADPEAMALLSEIGPDQNILTYAFNFKHPDGTLNTDLHLANRLNKAMYDQLSIKPGHDIYSYNLIVSTTDFDRAHYGEVFVENYKRRLGVGDSVGDSITVLRSTVMNPWLTETKKGSFLDVIEKEFRQAFSHALFKDSILQVFEEIDANQDGVLDICEIESKFRGLGYGEAEIKSFWKMSDVNRDGSLSKAEFFENFTQFLLSSQLKG
;
A
#
# COMPACT_ATOMS: atom_id res chain seq x y z
N LEU A 1 -20.95 -27.07 20.47
CA LEU A 1 -19.54 -26.75 20.17
C LEU A 1 -19.22 -25.46 20.90
N GLU A 2 -18.23 -25.46 21.77
CA GLU A 2 -17.73 -24.28 22.48
C GLU A 2 -16.29 -24.04 22.03
N PHE A 3 -15.91 -22.78 21.82
CA PHE A 3 -14.58 -22.40 21.38
C PHE A 3 -14.21 -21.01 21.87
N THR A 4 -12.92 -20.78 22.08
CA THR A 4 -12.36 -19.47 22.45
C THR A 4 -12.26 -18.59 21.20
N VAL A 5 -12.58 -17.30 21.34
CA VAL A 5 -12.42 -16.30 20.29
C VAL A 5 -11.25 -15.38 20.60
N HIS A 6 -10.28 -15.33 19.69
CA HIS A 6 -9.18 -14.37 19.72
C HIS A 6 -9.39 -13.28 18.67
N GLY A 7 -9.33 -12.02 19.06
CA GLY A 7 -9.25 -10.89 18.14
C GLY A 7 -7.80 -10.50 17.88
N ASP A 8 -7.26 -10.85 16.72
CA ASP A 8 -5.99 -10.27 16.28
C ASP A 8 -6.23 -8.83 15.80
N ALA A 9 -6.10 -7.90 16.73
CA ALA A 9 -6.18 -6.47 16.48
C ALA A 9 -4.79 -5.81 16.60
N ALA A 10 -3.72 -6.54 16.28
CA ALA A 10 -2.36 -6.01 16.39
C ALA A 10 -2.22 -4.67 15.64
N TRP A 11 -2.72 -4.62 14.41
CA TRP A 11 -2.84 -3.37 13.64
C TRP A 11 -4.08 -2.54 14.01
N GLY A 12 -5.24 -3.19 14.14
CA GLY A 12 -6.52 -2.48 14.19
C GLY A 12 -6.91 -1.94 15.56
N GLY A 13 -6.29 -2.38 16.64
CA GLY A 13 -6.82 -2.19 18.00
C GLY A 13 -6.95 -0.73 18.43
N TYR A 14 -6.02 0.14 18.02
CA TYR A 14 -6.12 1.57 18.36
C TYR A 14 -7.23 2.31 17.61
N PHE A 15 -7.74 1.78 16.49
CA PHE A 15 -8.90 2.38 15.80
C PHE A 15 -10.19 2.31 16.64
N ALA A 16 -10.26 1.42 17.65
CA ALA A 16 -11.35 1.41 18.62
C ALA A 16 -11.49 2.75 19.38
N ALA A 17 -10.41 3.54 19.47
CA ALA A 17 -10.44 4.89 20.04
C ALA A 17 -11.38 5.84 19.27
N MET A 18 -11.66 5.59 17.99
CA MET A 18 -12.63 6.38 17.20
C MET A 18 -14.07 6.21 17.69
N LEU A 19 -14.37 5.16 18.47
CA LEU A 19 -15.70 4.88 19.02
C LEU A 19 -15.81 5.17 20.52
N ARG A 20 -14.69 5.18 21.24
CA ARG A 20 -14.68 5.32 22.70
C ARG A 20 -14.81 6.79 23.12
N GLU A 21 -15.85 7.11 23.87
CA GLU A 21 -16.06 8.45 24.44
C GLU A 21 -14.97 8.84 25.45
N ASP A 22 -14.79 10.14 25.66
CA ASP A 22 -13.88 10.65 26.68
C ASP A 22 -14.45 10.46 28.09
N ASP A 23 -13.73 9.74 28.97
CA ASP A 23 -14.15 9.43 30.35
C ASP A 23 -14.28 10.68 31.25
N THR A 24 -13.73 11.82 30.83
CA THR A 24 -13.80 13.10 31.56
C THR A 24 -14.03 14.26 30.59
N LYS A 25 -15.01 15.12 30.85
CA LYS A 25 -15.08 16.45 30.23
C LYS A 25 -13.81 17.20 30.65
N LEU A 26 -12.82 17.25 29.77
CA LEU A 26 -11.69 18.17 29.94
C LEU A 26 -12.27 19.59 30.08
N PRO A 27 -11.69 20.46 30.92
CA PRO A 27 -12.07 21.86 30.91
C PRO A 27 -11.92 22.37 29.47
N GLU A 28 -13.02 22.88 28.88
CA GLU A 28 -12.96 23.47 27.55
C GLU A 28 -11.91 24.58 27.58
N ASN A 29 -10.87 24.47 26.75
CA ASN A 29 -9.95 25.58 26.56
C ASN A 29 -10.65 26.58 25.64
N PRO A 30 -10.98 27.81 26.10
CA PRO A 30 -11.66 28.80 25.25
C PRO A 30 -10.82 29.22 24.03
N GLN A 31 -9.51 29.00 24.07
CA GLN A 31 -8.59 29.21 22.94
C GLN A 31 -8.54 28.01 21.98
N SER A 32 -9.07 26.84 22.35
CA SER A 32 -9.19 25.68 21.47
C SER A 32 -10.48 25.71 20.65
N LYS A 33 -10.84 26.87 20.09
CA LYS A 33 -11.64 26.90 18.85
C LYS A 33 -10.80 26.26 17.75
N GLN A 34 -10.61 24.94 17.85
CA GLN A 34 -9.93 24.14 16.85
C GLN A 34 -10.68 24.38 15.56
N GLN A 35 -9.98 24.88 14.55
CA GLN A 35 -10.51 24.87 13.19
C GLN A 35 -11.01 23.45 12.89
N PRO A 36 -12.14 23.32 12.18
CA PRO A 36 -12.62 22.03 11.74
C PRO A 36 -11.48 21.26 11.09
N SER A 37 -11.26 20.07 11.63
CA SER A 37 -10.11 19.23 11.38
C SER A 37 -10.61 18.10 10.50
N ALA A 38 -10.07 17.97 9.28
CA ALA A 38 -10.53 16.97 8.33
C ALA A 38 -10.29 15.55 8.87
N GLU A 39 -11.38 14.94 9.35
CA GLU A 39 -11.45 13.65 10.02
C GLU A 39 -12.66 12.90 9.44
N VAL A 40 -12.51 11.59 9.22
CA VAL A 40 -13.61 10.73 8.77
C VAL A 40 -13.95 9.70 9.84
N ASN A 41 -15.22 9.30 9.88
CA ASN A 41 -15.67 8.21 10.75
C ASN A 41 -15.32 6.85 10.15
N LEU A 42 -15.37 5.81 10.98
CA LEU A 42 -15.38 4.43 10.51
C LEU A 42 -16.66 4.16 9.72
N SER A 43 -16.57 3.27 8.72
CA SER A 43 -17.75 2.81 7.99
C SER A 43 -18.75 2.10 8.90
N ALA A 44 -19.99 1.95 8.45
CA ALA A 44 -21.00 1.19 9.18
C ALA A 44 -20.53 -0.26 9.49
N TYR A 45 -19.92 -0.93 8.50
CA TYR A 45 -19.38 -2.27 8.64
C TYR A 45 -18.30 -2.35 9.72
N VAL A 46 -17.27 -1.49 9.63
CA VAL A 46 -16.14 -1.51 10.57
C VAL A 46 -16.57 -1.13 11.98
N THR A 47 -17.51 -0.18 12.11
CA THR A 47 -18.12 0.17 13.39
C THR A 47 -18.78 -1.03 14.06
N GLN A 48 -19.47 -1.87 13.30
CA GLN A 48 -20.09 -3.09 13.84
C GLN A 48 -19.03 -4.10 14.32
N GLN A 49 -17.93 -4.27 13.57
CA GLN A 49 -16.84 -5.17 13.97
C GLN A 49 -16.20 -4.74 15.30
N PHE A 50 -15.91 -3.44 15.47
CA PHE A 50 -15.35 -2.93 16.72
C PHE A 50 -16.31 -3.01 17.91
N LYS A 51 -17.63 -2.88 17.68
CA LYS A 51 -18.64 -3.11 18.73
C LYS A 51 -18.65 -4.57 19.21
N ALA A 52 -18.32 -5.52 18.33
CA ALA A 52 -18.24 -6.93 18.68
C ALA A 52 -16.89 -7.33 19.30
N LEU A 53 -15.81 -6.61 19.00
CA LEU A 53 -14.43 -6.95 19.42
C LEU A 53 -14.29 -7.18 20.93
N GLY A 54 -14.98 -6.41 21.77
CA GLY A 54 -14.96 -6.56 23.23
C GLY A 54 -15.57 -7.87 23.77
N ASN A 55 -16.23 -8.65 22.93
CA ASN A 55 -16.74 -9.97 23.27
C ASN A 55 -15.72 -11.11 23.06
N ALA A 56 -14.57 -10.83 22.41
CA ALA A 56 -13.49 -11.80 22.29
C ALA A 56 -12.90 -12.14 23.66
N ASP A 57 -12.45 -13.38 23.85
CA ASP A 57 -11.84 -13.84 25.10
C ASP A 57 -10.44 -13.28 25.29
N SER A 58 -9.73 -13.05 24.19
CA SER A 58 -8.45 -12.35 24.17
C SER A 58 -8.28 -11.48 22.93
N ILE A 59 -7.50 -10.41 23.04
CA ILE A 59 -7.23 -9.44 21.97
C ILE A 59 -5.73 -9.13 21.94
N THR A 60 -5.09 -9.31 20.78
CA THR A 60 -3.75 -8.77 20.53
C THR A 60 -3.88 -7.33 20.05
N VAL A 61 -3.04 -6.42 20.56
CA VAL A 61 -2.97 -5.03 20.09
C VAL A 61 -1.54 -4.52 20.21
N ASP A 62 -1.03 -3.84 19.18
CA ASP A 62 0.35 -3.39 19.18
C ASP A 62 0.47 -1.86 19.30
N PRO A 63 0.89 -1.36 20.46
CA PRO A 63 1.33 0.02 20.61
C PRO A 63 2.37 0.47 19.57
N HIS A 64 3.29 -0.41 19.16
CA HIS A 64 4.31 -0.10 18.16
C HIS A 64 3.84 -0.13 16.69
N LYS A 65 2.57 -0.48 16.45
CA LYS A 65 1.95 -0.42 15.13
C LYS A 65 1.14 0.87 15.02
N SER A 66 -0.18 0.76 15.17
CA SER A 66 -1.10 1.90 15.08
C SER A 66 -1.07 2.81 16.32
N GLY A 67 -0.38 2.42 17.39
CA GLY A 67 -0.26 3.24 18.60
C GLY A 67 0.81 4.33 18.54
N TYR A 68 1.58 4.45 17.45
CA TYR A 68 2.64 5.45 17.26
C TYR A 68 3.72 5.44 18.37
N ILE A 69 3.88 4.32 19.07
CA ILE A 69 4.90 4.15 20.12
C ILE A 69 6.11 3.44 19.53
N PRO A 70 7.37 3.78 19.88
CA PRO A 70 8.53 3.10 19.32
C PRO A 70 8.57 1.60 19.63
N TYR A 71 9.16 0.82 18.73
CA TYR A 71 9.49 -0.58 18.98
C TYR A 71 10.49 -0.70 20.16
N PRO A 72 10.41 -1.77 20.98
CA PRO A 72 9.38 -2.80 21.00
C PRO A 72 8.22 -2.48 21.96
N ALA A 73 6.98 -2.66 21.53
CA ALA A 73 5.78 -2.58 22.37
C ALA A 73 4.57 -3.31 21.73
N GLY A 74 4.38 -4.58 22.10
CA GLY A 74 3.17 -5.37 21.83
C GLY A 74 2.35 -5.61 23.10
N ALA A 75 1.08 -5.97 22.96
CA ALA A 75 0.21 -6.27 24.09
C ALA A 75 -0.81 -7.37 23.78
N LEU A 76 -1.13 -8.16 24.81
CA LEU A 76 -2.21 -9.14 24.83
C LEU A 76 -3.15 -8.81 25.99
N CYS A 77 -4.43 -8.64 25.68
CA CYS A 77 -5.48 -8.36 26.64
C CYS A 77 -6.39 -9.58 26.78
N TYR A 78 -6.68 -9.98 28.01
CA TYR A 78 -7.66 -11.03 28.30
C TYR A 78 -8.95 -10.41 28.83
N ARG A 79 -10.09 -10.85 28.31
CA ARG A 79 -11.41 -10.47 28.83
C ARG A 79 -11.62 -11.01 30.24
N ASN A 80 -11.19 -12.25 30.48
CA ASN A 80 -11.14 -12.86 31.80
C ASN A 80 -9.68 -12.97 32.25
N SER A 81 -9.30 -12.25 33.31
CA SER A 81 -7.93 -12.22 33.81
C SER A 81 -7.41 -13.59 34.23
N ALA A 82 -8.28 -14.52 34.64
CA ALA A 82 -7.89 -15.89 35.01
C ALA A 82 -7.28 -16.69 33.85
N MET A 83 -7.51 -16.30 32.59
CA MET A 83 -6.92 -16.97 31.43
C MET A 83 -5.39 -16.89 31.41
N ARG A 84 -4.79 -15.88 32.05
CA ARG A 84 -3.32 -15.74 32.16
C ARG A 84 -2.70 -16.88 32.98
N ASP A 85 -3.49 -17.54 33.84
CA ASP A 85 -3.00 -18.59 34.73
C ASP A 85 -2.66 -19.87 33.94
N LEU A 86 -3.27 -20.06 32.76
CA LEU A 86 -3.02 -21.18 31.84
C LEU A 86 -1.59 -21.19 31.28
N VAL A 87 -0.92 -20.04 31.26
CA VAL A 87 0.46 -19.87 30.74
C VAL A 87 1.47 -19.54 31.83
N THR A 88 1.10 -19.73 33.10
CA THR A 88 1.95 -19.37 34.24
C THR A 88 2.95 -20.47 34.57
N PHE A 89 4.23 -20.12 34.54
CA PHE A 89 5.31 -21.00 35.03
C PHE A 89 5.77 -20.53 36.42
N LYS A 90 5.36 -21.25 37.47
CA LYS A 90 5.90 -21.04 38.81
C LYS A 90 7.27 -21.70 38.93
N ALA A 91 8.35 -20.95 38.69
CA ALA A 91 9.70 -21.41 38.99
C ALA A 91 9.94 -21.38 40.52
N PRO A 92 10.20 -22.52 41.19
CA PRO A 92 10.29 -22.59 42.66
C PRO A 92 11.50 -21.86 43.28
N VAL A 93 12.41 -21.30 42.48
CA VAL A 93 13.75 -20.85 42.93
C VAL A 93 13.82 -19.32 43.14
N ILE A 94 12.76 -18.56 42.84
CA ILE A 94 12.82 -17.08 42.79
C ILE A 94 11.82 -16.39 43.77
N PHE A 95 10.88 -17.13 44.35
CA PHE A 95 9.81 -16.53 45.16
C PHE A 95 9.92 -16.92 46.65
N HIS A 96 10.37 -15.97 47.47
CA HIS A 96 10.29 -16.04 48.93
C HIS A 96 9.29 -14.98 49.42
N GLY A 97 8.02 -15.36 49.62
CA GLY A 97 7.01 -14.52 50.28
C GLY A 97 5.57 -14.66 49.78
N GLU A 98 4.61 -14.13 50.56
CA GLU A 98 3.15 -14.12 50.29
C GLU A 98 2.71 -13.01 49.30
N ALA A 99 3.64 -12.25 48.71
CA ALA A 99 3.31 -11.21 47.75
C ALA A 99 2.86 -11.80 46.40
N GLU A 100 1.90 -11.14 45.73
CA GLU A 100 1.49 -11.53 44.37
C GLU A 100 2.73 -11.70 43.47
N PRO A 101 2.76 -12.74 42.63
CA PRO A 101 3.89 -12.95 41.74
C PRO A 101 4.10 -11.76 40.81
N THR A 102 5.35 -11.48 40.46
CA THR A 102 5.68 -10.39 39.55
C THR A 102 4.99 -10.59 38.19
N ILE A 103 4.55 -9.50 37.54
CA ILE A 103 3.84 -9.53 36.24
C ILE A 103 4.59 -10.28 35.13
N GLY A 104 5.89 -10.53 35.32
CA GLY A 104 6.76 -11.26 34.41
C GLY A 104 6.50 -12.77 34.32
N ILE A 105 5.69 -13.38 35.21
CA ILE A 105 5.41 -14.83 35.12
C ILE A 105 4.22 -15.19 34.23
N TYR A 106 3.46 -14.19 33.78
CA TYR A 106 2.20 -14.37 33.04
C TYR A 106 2.39 -14.20 31.53
N GLY A 107 3.36 -14.90 30.94
CA GLY A 107 3.66 -14.81 29.52
C GLY A 107 4.84 -15.67 29.07
N VAL A 108 5.20 -15.52 27.79
CA VAL A 108 6.31 -16.27 27.17
C VAL A 108 7.68 -15.67 27.50
N GLU A 109 7.73 -14.35 27.68
CA GLU A 109 8.98 -13.61 27.96
C GLU A 109 9.37 -13.67 29.45
N GLY A 110 10.65 -13.42 29.74
CA GLY A 110 11.17 -13.25 31.11
C GLY A 110 11.45 -11.79 31.43
N SER A 111 12.75 -11.44 31.51
CA SER A 111 13.19 -10.05 31.68
C SER A 111 12.68 -9.16 30.54
N LYS A 112 11.99 -8.08 30.88
CA LYS A 112 11.40 -7.14 29.91
C LYS A 112 11.56 -5.68 30.35
N PRO A 113 11.73 -4.73 29.42
CA PRO A 113 12.09 -3.36 29.76
C PRO A 113 10.91 -2.59 30.36
N GLY A 114 11.04 -2.13 31.61
CA GLY A 114 10.06 -1.23 32.22
C GLY A 114 9.87 0.08 31.43
N ALA A 115 10.87 0.49 30.64
CA ALA A 115 10.80 1.64 29.74
C ALA A 115 9.72 1.51 28.66
N ALA A 116 9.44 0.29 28.14
CA ALA A 116 8.37 0.09 27.16
C ALA A 116 7.00 0.36 27.79
N ALA A 117 6.76 -0.15 29.00
CA ALA A 117 5.54 0.12 29.75
C ALA A 117 5.39 1.62 30.07
N ALA A 118 6.49 2.30 30.45
CA ALA A 118 6.50 3.74 30.69
C ALA A 118 6.19 4.55 29.42
N ALA A 119 6.72 4.16 28.26
CA ALA A 119 6.44 4.80 26.97
C ALA A 119 4.96 4.68 26.58
N VAL A 120 4.40 3.48 26.68
CA VAL A 120 2.96 3.25 26.42
C VAL A 120 2.10 4.06 27.38
N TYR A 121 2.41 4.00 28.68
CA TYR A 121 1.68 4.76 29.70
C TYR A 121 1.70 6.26 29.42
N LEU A 122 2.88 6.85 29.21
CA LEU A 122 3.00 8.29 28.93
C LEU A 122 2.23 8.67 27.67
N SER A 123 2.33 7.87 26.61
CA SER A 123 1.57 8.11 25.37
C SER A 123 0.07 8.10 25.64
N HIS A 124 -0.47 7.10 26.35
CA HIS A 124 -1.89 7.02 26.70
C HIS A 124 -2.36 8.12 27.66
N ARG A 125 -1.47 8.74 28.42
CA ARG A 125 -1.78 9.89 29.30
C ARG A 125 -1.86 11.20 28.53
N VAL A 126 -1.02 11.37 27.50
CA VAL A 126 -0.97 12.58 26.67
C VAL A 126 -1.99 12.51 25.53
N ILE A 127 -2.04 11.37 24.84
CA ILE A 127 -2.94 11.06 23.74
C ILE A 127 -3.87 9.95 24.22
N ARG A 128 -5.07 10.32 24.67
CA ARG A 128 -6.01 9.36 25.25
C ARG A 128 -6.49 8.34 24.19
N PRO A 129 -6.65 7.05 24.53
CA PRO A 129 -7.22 6.04 23.63
C PRO A 129 -8.75 6.19 23.53
N THR A 130 -9.21 7.39 23.16
CA THR A 130 -10.59 7.85 23.07
C THR A 130 -10.76 8.77 21.86
N LYS A 131 -11.99 9.20 21.58
CA LYS A 131 -12.32 10.13 20.49
C LYS A 131 -11.53 11.43 20.58
N GLY A 132 -11.29 11.95 21.80
CA GLY A 132 -10.52 13.17 22.02
C GLY A 132 -9.02 13.05 21.75
N GLY A 133 -8.46 11.83 21.68
CA GLY A 133 -7.02 11.57 21.49
C GLY A 133 -6.73 10.77 20.22
N TYR A 134 -6.39 9.49 20.36
CA TYR A 134 -6.06 8.59 19.24
C TYR A 134 -7.19 8.53 18.20
N GLY A 135 -8.45 8.70 18.61
CA GLY A 135 -9.57 8.79 17.68
C GLY A 135 -9.39 9.88 16.62
N LYS A 136 -8.90 11.07 17.00
CA LYS A 136 -8.58 12.15 16.05
C LYS A 136 -7.45 11.79 15.11
N ILE A 137 -6.37 11.19 15.63
CA ILE A 137 -5.21 10.79 14.82
C ILE A 137 -5.63 9.78 13.75
N HIS A 138 -6.38 8.76 14.15
CA HIS A 138 -6.88 7.74 13.23
C HIS A 138 -7.95 8.27 12.27
N GLY A 139 -8.85 9.15 12.72
CA GLY A 139 -9.82 9.82 11.85
C GLY A 139 -9.15 10.64 10.74
N LYS A 140 -8.06 11.34 11.06
CA LYS A 140 -7.24 12.09 10.09
C LYS A 140 -6.45 11.20 9.14
N ALA A 141 -5.81 10.16 9.68
CA ALA A 141 -5.05 9.20 8.88
C ALA A 141 -5.97 8.44 7.91
N LEU A 142 -7.16 8.04 8.37
CA LEU A 142 -8.18 7.40 7.55
C LEU A 142 -8.72 8.36 6.50
N PHE A 143 -9.02 9.61 6.86
CA PHE A 143 -9.39 10.65 5.89
C PHE A 143 -8.34 10.79 4.78
N SER A 144 -7.07 10.84 5.15
CA SER A 144 -5.95 10.91 4.20
C SER A 144 -5.88 9.68 3.29
N CYS A 145 -6.07 8.48 3.87
CA CYS A 145 -6.09 7.22 3.13
C CYS A 145 -7.24 7.17 2.11
N LYS A 146 -8.42 7.65 2.51
CA LYS A 146 -9.61 7.65 1.66
C LYS A 146 -9.57 8.73 0.58
N LYS A 147 -8.94 9.88 0.83
CA LYS A 147 -8.61 10.83 -0.24
C LYS A 147 -7.60 10.26 -1.23
N LEU A 148 -6.58 9.53 -0.77
CA LEU A 148 -5.66 8.83 -1.68
C LEU A 148 -6.43 7.79 -2.52
N TYR A 149 -7.31 7.00 -1.90
CA TYR A 149 -8.19 6.07 -2.63
C TYR A 149 -9.03 6.78 -3.72
N ALA A 150 -9.66 7.91 -3.38
CA ALA A 150 -10.41 8.71 -4.34
C ALA A 150 -9.53 9.21 -5.51
N ARG A 151 -8.31 9.68 -5.21
CA ARG A 151 -7.34 10.09 -6.23
C ARG A 151 -6.96 8.94 -7.15
N LEU A 152 -6.68 7.76 -6.61
CA LEU A 152 -6.34 6.58 -7.40
C LEU A 152 -7.50 6.15 -8.31
N LEU A 153 -8.75 6.22 -7.83
CA LEU A 153 -9.93 5.94 -8.67
C LEU A 153 -10.09 6.95 -9.81
N CYS A 154 -9.74 8.22 -9.58
CA CYS A 154 -10.07 9.32 -10.48
C CYS A 154 -8.93 9.73 -11.41
N MET A 155 -7.68 9.37 -11.11
CA MET A 155 -6.52 9.84 -11.87
C MET A 155 -6.45 9.29 -13.30
N GLY A 156 -6.98 8.08 -13.56
CA GLY A 156 -7.00 7.54 -14.92
C GLY A 156 -7.99 8.29 -15.81
N VAL A 157 -7.50 8.86 -16.91
CA VAL A 157 -8.34 9.43 -17.98
C VAL A 157 -8.30 8.56 -19.26
N PRO A 158 -9.27 8.66 -20.18
CA PRO A 158 -9.33 7.80 -21.37
C PRO A 158 -8.03 7.78 -22.20
N GLU A 159 -7.33 8.91 -22.25
CA GLU A 159 -6.09 9.12 -22.99
C GLU A 159 -4.86 8.47 -22.33
N ASP A 160 -4.95 8.11 -21.04
CA ASP A 160 -3.86 7.47 -20.34
C ASP A 160 -3.60 6.06 -20.87
N ARG A 161 -2.32 5.71 -20.98
CA ARG A 161 -1.86 4.35 -21.31
C ARG A 161 -1.94 3.37 -20.15
N PHE A 162 -2.61 3.73 -19.06
CA PHE A 162 -2.83 2.88 -17.91
C PHE A 162 -4.27 2.89 -17.45
N ILE A 163 -4.59 1.85 -16.70
CA ILE A 163 -5.66 1.86 -15.72
C ILE A 163 -5.05 1.59 -14.35
N ILE A 164 -5.74 2.01 -13.31
CA ILE A 164 -5.39 1.69 -11.93
C ILE A 164 -6.63 1.17 -11.23
N VAL A 165 -6.47 0.09 -10.48
CA VAL A 165 -7.59 -0.62 -9.85
C VAL A 165 -7.29 -0.79 -8.36
N PRO A 166 -7.84 0.07 -7.50
CA PRO A 166 -7.83 -0.15 -6.06
C PRO A 166 -8.55 -1.46 -5.69
N VAL A 167 -7.96 -2.20 -4.75
CA VAL A 167 -8.55 -3.46 -4.25
C VAL A 167 -9.89 -3.22 -3.55
N PRO A 168 -10.03 -2.22 -2.64
CA PRO A 168 -11.33 -1.92 -2.04
C PRO A 168 -12.36 -1.55 -3.12
N ARG A 169 -13.49 -2.25 -3.09
CA ARG A 169 -14.61 -2.00 -4.01
C ARG A 169 -15.40 -0.79 -3.57
N LEU A 170 -15.93 -0.08 -4.55
CA LEU A 170 -16.96 0.94 -4.36
C LEU A 170 -18.26 0.32 -3.83
N PRO A 171 -19.05 1.03 -3.00
CA PRO A 171 -20.38 0.60 -2.63
C PRO A 171 -21.26 0.25 -3.84
N ALA A 172 -21.14 1.01 -4.93
CA ALA A 172 -21.84 0.73 -6.19
C ALA A 172 -21.44 -0.62 -6.83
N GLU A 173 -20.16 -1.02 -6.74
CA GLU A 173 -19.70 -2.33 -7.21
C GLU A 173 -20.24 -3.47 -6.33
N ILE A 174 -20.50 -3.21 -5.04
CA ILE A 174 -20.97 -4.22 -4.08
C ILE A 174 -22.48 -4.42 -4.18
N ASN A 175 -23.24 -3.34 -4.30
CA ASN A 175 -24.70 -3.37 -4.33
C ASN A 175 -25.30 -3.47 -5.75
N GLY A 176 -24.48 -3.33 -6.80
CA GLY A 176 -24.90 -3.38 -8.20
C GLY A 176 -25.57 -2.10 -8.71
N SER A 177 -25.32 -0.95 -8.08
CA SER A 177 -25.79 0.36 -8.56
C SER A 177 -24.83 0.98 -9.60
N ASP A 178 -25.13 2.20 -10.06
CA ASP A 178 -24.34 2.88 -11.08
C ASP A 178 -22.93 3.25 -10.57
N VAL A 179 -21.92 2.51 -11.04
CA VAL A 179 -20.51 2.70 -10.69
C VAL A 179 -19.95 3.96 -11.33
N GLU A 180 -20.35 4.28 -12.56
CA GLU A 180 -19.84 5.46 -13.26
C GLU A 180 -20.36 6.75 -12.63
N GLU A 181 -21.62 6.76 -12.21
CA GLU A 181 -22.21 7.87 -11.46
C GLU A 181 -21.49 8.08 -10.13
N GLN A 182 -21.20 7.01 -9.39
CA GLN A 182 -20.45 7.12 -8.14
C GLN A 182 -19.02 7.61 -8.36
N ILE A 183 -18.34 7.17 -9.42
CA ILE A 183 -17.01 7.70 -9.79
C ILE A 183 -17.09 9.18 -10.19
N ARG A 184 -18.10 9.60 -10.95
CA ARG A 184 -18.32 11.03 -11.27
C ARG A 184 -18.51 11.86 -10.00
N PHE A 185 -19.34 11.40 -9.07
CA PHE A 185 -19.53 12.06 -7.78
C PHE A 185 -18.21 12.19 -7.01
N ILE A 186 -17.43 11.11 -6.91
CA ILE A 186 -16.13 11.12 -6.21
C ILE A 186 -15.17 12.10 -6.87
N ARG A 187 -15.09 12.12 -8.21
CA ARG A 187 -14.23 13.04 -8.96
C ARG A 187 -14.59 14.50 -8.67
N ASP A 188 -15.87 14.83 -8.76
CA ASP A 188 -16.34 16.22 -8.71
C ASP A 188 -16.41 16.79 -7.28
N ARG A 189 -16.69 15.94 -6.28
CA ARG A 189 -16.99 16.38 -4.91
C ARG A 189 -15.99 15.94 -3.85
N ILE A 190 -15.08 15.03 -4.15
CA ILE A 190 -14.07 14.55 -3.20
C ILE A 190 -12.66 14.76 -3.74
N ASP A 191 -12.32 14.19 -4.90
CA ASP A 191 -10.96 14.22 -5.42
C ASP A 191 -10.54 15.62 -5.89
N GLY A 192 -11.41 16.30 -6.64
CA GLY A 192 -11.20 17.66 -7.13
C GLY A 192 -11.42 18.75 -6.08
N LYS A 193 -11.60 18.39 -4.80
CA LYS A 193 -11.95 19.31 -3.71
C LYS A 193 -10.89 19.37 -2.62
N ASN A 194 -10.73 20.55 -2.05
CA ASN A 194 -9.91 20.75 -0.87
C ASN A 194 -10.65 20.26 0.39
N ASN A 195 -9.91 20.08 1.48
CA ASN A 195 -10.39 19.51 2.73
C ASN A 195 -11.54 20.32 3.34
N GLN A 196 -11.52 21.65 3.20
CA GLN A 196 -12.60 22.52 3.71
C GLN A 196 -13.88 22.37 2.90
N GLU A 197 -13.77 22.29 1.56
CA GLU A 197 -14.90 22.05 0.67
C GLU A 197 -15.56 20.70 0.96
N ILE A 198 -14.77 19.63 1.12
CA ILE A 198 -15.28 18.29 1.45
C ILE A 198 -15.97 18.31 2.82
N PHE A 199 -15.36 18.96 3.81
CA PHE A 199 -15.94 19.01 5.16
C PHE A 199 -17.25 19.82 5.21
N ALA A 200 -17.39 20.82 4.35
CA ALA A 200 -18.61 21.60 4.20
C ALA A 200 -19.71 20.84 3.43
N ASP A 201 -19.42 19.63 2.94
CA ASP A 201 -20.28 18.82 2.08
C ASP A 201 -20.71 17.52 2.81
N PRO A 202 -21.91 17.49 3.40
CA PRO A 202 -22.38 16.34 4.18
C PRO A 202 -22.50 15.05 3.36
N GLU A 203 -22.86 15.17 2.07
CA GLU A 203 -23.01 14.02 1.18
C GLU A 203 -21.63 13.44 0.82
N ALA A 204 -20.66 14.31 0.52
CA ALA A 204 -19.28 13.88 0.29
C ALA A 204 -18.68 13.21 1.54
N MET A 205 -18.90 13.77 2.74
CA MET A 205 -18.42 13.17 4.00
C MET A 205 -19.09 11.83 4.32
N ALA A 206 -20.38 11.70 4.02
CA ALA A 206 -21.12 10.45 4.19
C ALA A 206 -20.55 9.36 3.28
N LEU A 207 -20.37 9.65 1.98
CA LEU A 207 -19.77 8.70 1.06
C LEU A 207 -18.31 8.40 1.41
N LEU A 208 -17.53 9.43 1.76
CA LEU A 208 -16.13 9.26 2.16
C LEU A 208 -16.00 8.30 3.35
N SER A 209 -16.96 8.27 4.28
CA SER A 209 -16.96 7.32 5.39
C SER A 209 -17.16 5.86 4.96
N GLU A 210 -17.75 5.61 3.80
CA GLU A 210 -18.12 4.28 3.32
C GLU A 210 -17.23 3.73 2.18
N ILE A 211 -16.40 4.57 1.53
CA ILE A 211 -15.50 4.12 0.45
C ILE A 211 -14.09 3.79 0.93
N GLY A 212 -13.32 3.11 0.10
CA GLY A 212 -11.90 2.83 0.33
C GLY A 212 -11.67 1.70 1.34
N PRO A 213 -10.46 1.60 1.89
CA PRO A 213 -10.13 0.53 2.83
C PRO A 213 -10.86 0.72 4.18
N ASP A 214 -11.18 -0.41 4.82
CA ASP A 214 -11.82 -0.46 6.15
C ASP A 214 -11.02 0.28 7.23
N GLN A 215 -9.70 0.21 7.11
CA GLN A 215 -8.71 0.95 7.91
C GLN A 215 -7.76 1.67 6.96
N ASN A 216 -6.54 1.99 7.37
CA ASN A 216 -5.61 2.82 6.61
C ASN A 216 -4.55 2.04 5.80
N ILE A 217 -4.89 0.83 5.33
CA ILE A 217 -4.02 0.05 4.42
C ILE A 217 -4.70 -0.03 3.05
N LEU A 218 -4.14 0.68 2.08
CA LEU A 218 -4.67 0.75 0.72
C LEU A 218 -3.80 -0.07 -0.23
N THR A 219 -4.42 -1.00 -0.95
CA THR A 219 -3.78 -1.82 -2.00
C THR A 219 -4.40 -1.53 -3.37
N TYR A 220 -3.57 -1.56 -4.41
CA TYR A 220 -3.95 -1.21 -5.78
C TYR A 220 -2.94 -1.78 -6.78
N ALA A 221 -3.38 -2.02 -8.01
CA ALA A 221 -2.53 -2.46 -9.10
C ALA A 221 -2.78 -1.61 -10.35
N PHE A 222 -1.73 -1.42 -11.13
CA PHE A 222 -1.80 -0.82 -12.46
C PHE A 222 -1.91 -1.91 -13.52
N ASN A 223 -2.58 -1.58 -14.62
CA ASN A 223 -2.47 -2.33 -15.88
C ASN A 223 -2.29 -1.30 -17.02
N PHE A 224 -1.88 -1.73 -18.21
CA PHE A 224 -1.53 -0.83 -19.31
C PHE A 224 -2.36 -1.08 -20.56
N LYS A 225 -2.45 -0.06 -21.41
CA LYS A 225 -3.02 -0.14 -22.76
C LYS A 225 -1.91 -0.23 -23.80
N HIS A 226 -2.10 -1.08 -24.80
CA HIS A 226 -1.26 -1.17 -25.98
C HIS A 226 -1.35 0.14 -26.82
N PRO A 227 -0.45 0.37 -27.78
CA PRO A 227 -0.47 1.59 -28.61
C PRO A 227 -1.77 1.79 -29.39
N ASP A 228 -2.52 0.71 -29.68
CA ASP A 228 -3.84 0.74 -30.32
C ASP A 228 -4.99 1.07 -29.37
N GLY A 229 -4.71 1.28 -28.08
CA GLY A 229 -5.68 1.59 -27.03
C GLY A 229 -6.33 0.37 -26.38
N THR A 230 -6.05 -0.85 -26.85
CA THR A 230 -6.57 -2.07 -26.23
C THR A 230 -5.91 -2.32 -24.88
N LEU A 231 -6.68 -2.85 -23.92
CA LEU A 231 -6.17 -3.16 -22.57
C LEU A 231 -5.38 -4.46 -22.59
N ASN A 232 -4.22 -4.50 -21.91
CA ASN A 232 -3.47 -5.74 -21.69
C ASN A 232 -4.32 -6.77 -20.94
N THR A 233 -4.39 -7.98 -21.48
CA THR A 233 -5.12 -9.11 -20.87
C THR A 233 -4.21 -10.16 -20.23
N ASP A 234 -2.89 -9.97 -20.26
CA ASP A 234 -1.91 -10.91 -19.69
C ASP A 234 -1.55 -10.55 -18.23
N LEU A 235 -1.80 -11.47 -17.30
CA LEU A 235 -1.50 -11.31 -15.88
C LEU A 235 0.01 -11.25 -15.59
N HIS A 236 0.84 -11.98 -16.34
CA HIS A 236 2.29 -11.93 -16.18
C HIS A 236 2.85 -10.55 -16.52
N LEU A 237 2.36 -9.93 -17.60
CA LEU A 237 2.74 -8.57 -17.97
C LEU A 237 2.24 -7.53 -16.96
N ALA A 238 1.01 -7.67 -16.45
CA ALA A 238 0.51 -6.82 -15.38
C ALA A 238 1.35 -6.93 -14.09
N ASN A 239 1.74 -8.14 -13.71
CA ASN A 239 2.60 -8.37 -12.54
C ASN A 239 4.00 -7.79 -12.75
N ARG A 240 4.59 -7.97 -13.93
CA ARG A 240 5.89 -7.36 -14.31
C ARG A 240 5.85 -5.85 -14.21
N LEU A 241 4.80 -5.21 -14.73
CA LEU A 241 4.60 -3.76 -14.61
C LEU A 241 4.58 -3.31 -13.14
N ASN A 242 3.77 -3.94 -12.29
CA ASN A 242 3.66 -3.54 -10.88
C ASN A 242 4.96 -3.77 -10.10
N LYS A 243 5.70 -4.85 -10.39
CA LYS A 243 7.04 -5.08 -9.83
C LYS A 243 8.03 -4.01 -10.30
N ALA A 244 8.03 -3.66 -11.58
CA ALA A 244 8.88 -2.62 -12.13
C ALA A 244 8.55 -1.23 -11.54
N MET A 245 7.26 -0.93 -11.28
CA MET A 245 6.87 0.29 -10.57
C MET A 245 7.37 0.28 -9.12
N TYR A 246 7.23 -0.83 -8.39
CA TYR A 246 7.77 -0.96 -7.04
C TYR A 246 9.29 -0.78 -7.01
N ASP A 247 10.04 -1.32 -7.97
CA ASP A 247 11.48 -1.15 -8.07
C ASP A 247 11.94 0.31 -8.23
N GLN A 248 11.07 1.18 -8.76
CA GLN A 248 11.31 2.64 -8.84
C GLN A 248 10.91 3.35 -7.55
N LEU A 249 9.86 2.86 -6.90
CA LEU A 249 9.24 3.46 -5.71
C LEU A 249 9.68 2.77 -4.41
N SER A 250 10.85 2.14 -4.39
CA SER A 250 11.42 1.49 -3.20
C SER A 250 12.89 1.81 -3.01
N ILE A 251 13.29 1.96 -1.75
CA ILE A 251 14.68 2.23 -1.39
C ILE A 251 15.52 0.99 -1.68
N LYS A 252 16.59 1.17 -2.45
CA LYS A 252 17.59 0.14 -2.72
C LYS A 252 18.75 0.27 -1.74
N PRO A 253 19.30 -0.84 -1.23
CA PRO A 253 20.50 -0.80 -0.39
C PRO A 253 21.63 0.01 -1.06
N GLY A 254 22.19 0.97 -0.32
CA GLY A 254 23.29 1.81 -0.80
C GLY A 254 22.89 3.04 -1.64
N HIS A 255 21.61 3.20 -2.00
CA HIS A 255 21.15 4.40 -2.69
C HIS A 255 20.95 5.57 -1.71
N ASP A 256 21.08 6.81 -2.22
CA ASP A 256 20.73 8.00 -1.48
C ASP A 256 19.20 8.09 -1.28
N ILE A 257 18.77 8.05 -0.02
CA ILE A 257 17.36 8.11 0.36
C ILE A 257 16.69 9.43 -0.05
N TYR A 258 17.45 10.51 -0.23
CA TYR A 258 16.90 11.81 -0.64
C TYR A 258 16.58 11.89 -2.14
N SER A 259 16.94 10.88 -2.92
CA SER A 259 16.59 10.79 -4.35
C SER A 259 15.17 10.29 -4.62
N TYR A 260 14.47 9.80 -3.58
CA TYR A 260 13.13 9.24 -3.70
C TYR A 260 12.06 10.25 -3.28
N ASN A 261 11.16 10.60 -4.21
CA ASN A 261 10.03 11.49 -3.92
C ASN A 261 8.80 10.75 -3.35
N LEU A 262 8.68 9.45 -3.65
CA LEU A 262 7.61 8.59 -3.19
C LEU A 262 8.16 7.18 -2.93
N ILE A 263 7.74 6.59 -1.82
CA ILE A 263 8.06 5.22 -1.45
C ILE A 263 6.77 4.46 -1.18
N VAL A 264 6.65 3.26 -1.76
CA VAL A 264 5.54 2.34 -1.53
C VAL A 264 6.05 0.97 -1.10
N SER A 265 5.15 0.10 -0.68
CA SER A 265 5.43 -1.32 -0.48
C SER A 265 4.71 -2.16 -1.54
N THR A 266 5.07 -3.43 -1.65
CA THR A 266 4.43 -4.38 -2.57
C THR A 266 4.07 -5.67 -1.85
N THR A 267 3.14 -6.44 -2.41
CA THR A 267 2.80 -7.79 -1.98
C THR A 267 2.13 -8.56 -3.13
N ASP A 268 2.12 -9.88 -3.03
CA ASP A 268 1.47 -10.76 -3.97
C ASP A 268 0.22 -11.39 -3.32
N PHE A 269 -0.89 -11.38 -4.06
CA PHE A 269 -2.12 -12.07 -3.67
C PHE A 269 -2.18 -13.43 -4.34
N ASP A 270 -1.72 -14.46 -3.63
CA ASP A 270 -1.77 -15.84 -4.10
C ASP A 270 -3.13 -16.49 -3.84
N ARG A 271 -3.67 -17.20 -4.84
CA ARG A 271 -4.94 -17.95 -4.75
C ARG A 271 -4.97 -18.91 -3.57
N ALA A 272 -3.84 -19.51 -3.22
CA ALA A 272 -3.72 -20.42 -2.07
C ALA A 272 -4.08 -19.75 -0.74
N HIS A 273 -3.83 -18.45 -0.58
CA HIS A 273 -4.08 -17.70 0.65
C HIS A 273 -5.36 -16.86 0.58
N TYR A 274 -5.63 -16.25 -0.58
CA TYR A 274 -6.75 -15.32 -0.76
C TYR A 274 -8.03 -15.97 -1.31
N GLY A 275 -7.93 -17.20 -1.83
CA GLY A 275 -9.05 -17.94 -2.39
C GLY A 275 -9.44 -17.53 -3.80
N GLU A 276 -10.09 -18.45 -4.51
CA GLU A 276 -10.48 -18.30 -5.92
C GLU A 276 -11.44 -17.12 -6.16
N VAL A 277 -12.44 -16.96 -5.29
CA VAL A 277 -13.47 -15.91 -5.44
C VAL A 277 -12.83 -14.51 -5.47
N PHE A 278 -11.88 -14.26 -4.58
CA PHE A 278 -11.18 -12.97 -4.52
C PHE A 278 -10.28 -12.78 -5.74
N VAL A 279 -9.42 -13.76 -6.05
CA VAL A 279 -8.43 -13.66 -7.13
C VAL A 279 -9.12 -13.46 -8.48
N GLU A 280 -10.13 -14.27 -8.80
CA GLU A 280 -10.83 -14.15 -10.09
C GLU A 280 -11.66 -12.86 -10.18
N ASN A 281 -12.24 -12.39 -9.07
CA ASN A 281 -12.91 -11.09 -9.05
C ASN A 281 -11.93 -9.95 -9.35
N TYR A 282 -10.76 -9.95 -8.70
CA TYR A 282 -9.79 -8.89 -8.87
C TYR A 282 -9.10 -8.93 -10.24
N LYS A 283 -8.79 -10.11 -10.79
CA LYS A 283 -8.30 -10.27 -12.17
C LYS A 283 -9.25 -9.66 -13.19
N ARG A 284 -10.56 -9.91 -13.07
CA ARG A 284 -11.57 -9.32 -13.96
C ARG A 284 -11.58 -7.80 -13.88
N ARG A 285 -11.53 -7.23 -12.68
CA ARG A 285 -11.48 -5.77 -12.47
C ARG A 285 -10.19 -5.16 -13.05
N LEU A 286 -9.07 -5.88 -12.98
CA LEU A 286 -7.78 -5.48 -13.54
C LEU A 286 -7.69 -5.67 -15.08
N GLY A 287 -8.66 -6.34 -15.70
CA GLY A 287 -8.68 -6.59 -17.14
C GLY A 287 -7.92 -7.83 -17.61
N VAL A 288 -7.48 -8.69 -16.67
CA VAL A 288 -6.69 -9.91 -16.94
C VAL A 288 -7.46 -11.18 -16.54
N GLY A 289 -8.79 -11.13 -16.61
CA GLY A 289 -9.69 -12.18 -16.14
C GLY A 289 -9.42 -13.55 -16.76
N ASP A 290 -9.20 -13.58 -18.08
CA ASP A 290 -9.00 -14.82 -18.84
C ASP A 290 -7.54 -15.33 -18.80
N SER A 291 -6.63 -14.54 -18.23
CA SER A 291 -5.22 -14.94 -18.12
C SER A 291 -5.07 -16.12 -17.16
N VAL A 292 -4.20 -17.05 -17.52
CA VAL A 292 -3.68 -18.06 -16.58
C VAL A 292 -2.81 -17.39 -15.52
N GLY A 293 -2.73 -18.02 -14.35
CA GLY A 293 -1.92 -17.57 -13.22
C GLY A 293 -2.72 -17.36 -11.94
N ASP A 294 -2.04 -17.55 -10.82
CA ASP A 294 -2.65 -17.68 -9.50
C ASP A 294 -2.23 -16.58 -8.52
N SER A 295 -1.38 -15.65 -8.95
CA SER A 295 -0.79 -14.62 -8.11
C SER A 295 -0.91 -13.25 -8.78
N ILE A 296 -1.36 -12.25 -8.02
CA ILE A 296 -1.51 -10.87 -8.50
C ILE A 296 -0.62 -9.97 -7.65
N THR A 297 0.34 -9.29 -8.28
CA THR A 297 1.19 -8.31 -7.62
C THR A 297 0.46 -6.98 -7.48
N VAL A 298 0.41 -6.46 -6.26
CA VAL A 298 -0.19 -5.16 -5.95
C VAL A 298 0.78 -4.26 -5.21
N LEU A 299 0.67 -2.96 -5.47
CA LEU A 299 1.28 -1.94 -4.64
C LEU A 299 0.43 -1.72 -3.37
N ARG A 300 1.09 -1.34 -2.28
CA ARG A 300 0.47 -1.14 -0.97
C ARG A 300 0.99 0.12 -0.29
N SER A 301 0.04 0.94 0.18
CA SER A 301 0.28 2.16 0.94
C SER A 301 -0.42 2.08 2.30
N THR A 302 0.37 2.00 3.36
CA THR A 302 -0.11 2.12 4.74
C THR A 302 -0.06 3.59 5.16
N VAL A 303 -1.22 4.24 5.26
CA VAL A 303 -1.32 5.69 5.45
C VAL A 303 -1.47 6.02 6.93
N MET A 304 -0.34 6.16 7.63
CA MET A 304 -0.32 6.55 9.04
C MET A 304 -0.17 8.07 9.26
N ASN A 305 0.13 8.83 8.21
CA ASN A 305 0.34 10.27 8.31
C ASN A 305 -1.02 11.01 8.36
N PRO A 306 -1.35 11.69 9.48
CA PRO A 306 -2.62 12.40 9.63
C PRO A 306 -2.65 13.78 8.93
N TRP A 307 -1.61 14.15 8.18
CA TRP A 307 -1.45 15.47 7.55
C TRP A 307 -1.20 15.40 6.04
N LEU A 308 -1.48 14.25 5.40
CA LEU A 308 -0.95 13.95 4.06
C LEU A 308 -1.69 14.65 2.90
N THR A 309 -2.85 15.27 3.08
CA THR A 309 -3.69 15.64 1.93
C THR A 309 -3.35 17.00 1.32
N GLU A 310 -2.90 17.96 2.11
CA GLU A 310 -2.68 19.35 1.68
C GLU A 310 -1.43 19.97 2.28
N THR A 311 -0.78 20.83 1.48
CA THR A 311 0.39 21.61 1.88
C THR A 311 0.16 23.09 1.60
N LYS A 312 1.06 23.95 2.10
CA LYS A 312 1.09 25.37 1.72
C LYS A 312 1.24 25.61 0.21
N LYS A 313 1.69 24.62 -0.55
CA LYS A 313 1.92 24.68 -2.01
C LYS A 313 0.77 24.07 -2.82
N GLY A 314 -0.29 23.57 -2.17
CA GLY A 314 -1.41 22.89 -2.83
C GLY A 314 -1.58 21.43 -2.37
N SER A 315 -2.33 20.67 -3.16
CA SER A 315 -2.64 19.26 -2.92
C SER A 315 -1.37 18.42 -2.94
N PHE A 316 -1.10 17.68 -1.87
CA PHE A 316 -0.01 16.72 -1.86
C PHE A 316 -0.34 15.47 -2.69
N LEU A 317 -1.64 15.20 -2.90
CA LEU A 317 -2.09 14.10 -3.75
C LEU A 317 -1.67 14.31 -5.21
N ASP A 318 -1.54 15.57 -5.67
CA ASP A 318 -1.03 15.90 -7.00
C ASP A 318 0.45 15.51 -7.14
N VAL A 319 1.23 15.66 -6.06
CA VAL A 319 2.62 15.20 -6.00
C VAL A 319 2.68 13.68 -6.08
N ILE A 320 1.87 12.98 -5.28
CA ILE A 320 1.79 11.52 -5.29
C ILE A 320 1.39 11.00 -6.68
N GLU A 321 0.37 11.59 -7.30
CA GLU A 321 -0.10 11.22 -8.63
C GLU A 321 1.00 11.40 -9.67
N LYS A 322 1.71 12.54 -9.64
CA LYS A 322 2.84 12.79 -10.54
C LYS A 322 3.91 11.71 -10.42
N GLU A 323 4.29 11.33 -9.20
CA GLU A 323 5.29 10.28 -8.99
C GLU A 323 4.79 8.90 -9.47
N PHE A 324 3.50 8.57 -9.32
CA PHE A 324 2.94 7.35 -9.90
C PHE A 324 2.96 7.35 -11.43
N ARG A 325 2.58 8.46 -12.07
CA ARG A 325 2.63 8.59 -13.53
C ARG A 325 4.06 8.45 -14.05
N GLN A 326 5.02 9.06 -13.38
CA GLN A 326 6.44 8.93 -13.70
C GLN A 326 6.90 7.48 -13.52
N ALA A 327 6.61 6.85 -12.38
CA ALA A 327 6.97 5.45 -12.14
C ALA A 327 6.35 4.50 -13.17
N PHE A 328 5.09 4.71 -13.54
CA PHE A 328 4.41 3.94 -14.59
C PHE A 328 5.13 4.11 -15.94
N SER A 329 5.44 5.34 -16.33
CA SER A 329 6.08 5.63 -17.62
C SER A 329 7.47 4.98 -17.72
N HIS A 330 8.27 5.07 -16.65
CA HIS A 330 9.58 4.43 -16.59
C HIS A 330 9.46 2.89 -16.56
N ALA A 331 8.50 2.35 -15.81
CA ALA A 331 8.25 0.92 -15.72
C ALA A 331 7.82 0.34 -17.09
N LEU A 332 6.89 0.99 -17.77
CA LEU A 332 6.39 0.56 -19.08
C LEU A 332 7.48 0.65 -20.16
N PHE A 333 8.27 1.72 -20.17
CA PHE A 333 9.42 1.84 -21.07
C PHE A 333 10.45 0.74 -20.82
N LYS A 334 10.77 0.49 -19.53
CA LYS A 334 11.71 -0.56 -19.16
C LYS A 334 11.21 -1.95 -19.56
N ASP A 335 9.93 -2.22 -19.32
CA ASP A 335 9.30 -3.47 -19.71
C ASP A 335 9.31 -3.66 -21.23
N SER A 336 9.08 -2.59 -22.00
CA SER A 336 9.14 -2.64 -23.47
C SER A 336 10.54 -3.01 -23.98
N ILE A 337 11.60 -2.45 -23.39
CA ILE A 337 12.98 -2.84 -23.73
C ILE A 337 13.28 -4.28 -23.34
N LEU A 338 12.78 -4.73 -22.19
CA LEU A 338 12.93 -6.12 -21.75
C LEU A 338 12.23 -7.11 -22.69
N GLN A 339 11.04 -6.79 -23.20
CA GLN A 339 10.38 -7.61 -24.22
C GLN A 339 11.22 -7.68 -25.51
N VAL A 340 11.78 -6.56 -25.95
CA VAL A 340 12.68 -6.56 -27.11
C VAL A 340 13.92 -7.43 -26.87
N PHE A 341 14.49 -7.39 -25.65
CA PHE A 341 15.58 -8.29 -25.28
C PHE A 341 15.15 -9.75 -25.37
N GLU A 342 14.01 -10.11 -24.76
CA GLU A 342 13.47 -11.49 -24.75
C GLU A 342 13.12 -11.98 -26.16
N GLU A 343 12.78 -11.09 -27.09
CA GLU A 343 12.56 -11.42 -28.49
C GLU A 343 13.84 -11.64 -29.30
N ILE A 344 14.97 -11.07 -28.85
CA ILE A 344 16.29 -11.23 -29.49
C ILE A 344 16.96 -12.49 -28.95
N ASP A 345 16.85 -12.73 -27.63
CA ASP A 345 17.32 -13.91 -26.89
C ASP A 345 16.56 -15.17 -27.32
N ALA A 346 16.91 -15.66 -28.51
CA ALA A 346 16.20 -16.74 -29.18
C ALA A 346 16.44 -18.09 -28.50
N ASN A 347 17.62 -18.24 -27.86
CA ASN A 347 18.00 -19.46 -27.16
C ASN A 347 17.57 -19.46 -25.67
N GLN A 348 17.10 -18.32 -25.14
CA GLN A 348 16.64 -18.11 -23.77
C GLN A 348 17.72 -18.36 -22.70
N ASP A 349 18.99 -18.08 -23.02
CA ASP A 349 20.11 -18.24 -22.09
C ASP A 349 20.32 -17.01 -21.18
N GLY A 350 19.61 -15.91 -21.46
CA GLY A 350 19.59 -14.70 -20.64
C GLY A 350 20.67 -13.68 -20.98
N VAL A 351 21.46 -13.90 -22.03
CA VAL A 351 22.38 -12.94 -22.65
C VAL A 351 22.10 -12.85 -24.16
N LEU A 352 22.58 -11.80 -24.84
CA LEU A 352 22.46 -11.72 -26.31
C LEU A 352 23.81 -11.94 -26.95
N ASP A 353 23.89 -12.90 -27.86
CA ASP A 353 25.06 -13.08 -28.72
C ASP A 353 24.99 -12.21 -29.99
N ILE A 354 26.12 -12.10 -30.71
CA ILE A 354 26.19 -11.26 -31.92
C ILE A 354 25.30 -11.80 -33.05
N CYS A 355 25.09 -13.11 -33.12
CA CYS A 355 24.27 -13.75 -34.14
C CYS A 355 22.79 -13.43 -33.92
N GLU A 356 22.32 -13.48 -32.68
CA GLU A 356 20.96 -13.12 -32.27
C GLU A 356 20.65 -11.66 -32.61
N ILE A 357 21.55 -10.74 -32.25
CA ILE A 357 21.41 -9.32 -32.56
C ILE A 357 21.44 -9.08 -34.07
N GLU A 358 22.39 -9.67 -34.80
CA GLU A 358 22.46 -9.53 -36.26
C GLU A 358 21.19 -10.03 -36.93
N SER A 359 20.67 -11.18 -36.50
CA SER A 359 19.44 -11.79 -37.03
C SER A 359 18.25 -10.85 -36.85
N LYS A 360 18.01 -10.37 -35.62
CA LYS A 360 16.87 -9.49 -35.35
C LYS A 360 17.02 -8.12 -36.01
N PHE A 361 18.20 -7.49 -35.90
CA PHE A 361 18.39 -6.11 -36.36
C PHE A 361 18.38 -6.02 -37.89
N ARG A 362 18.92 -7.03 -38.61
CA ARG A 362 18.75 -7.10 -40.07
C ARG A 362 17.29 -7.29 -40.45
N GLY A 363 16.53 -8.08 -39.70
CA GLY A 363 15.08 -8.25 -39.89
C GLY A 363 14.29 -6.95 -39.70
N LEU A 364 14.80 -6.02 -38.88
CA LEU A 364 14.24 -4.68 -38.67
C LEU A 364 14.76 -3.63 -39.67
N GLY A 365 15.67 -4.00 -40.57
CA GLY A 365 16.19 -3.12 -41.63
C GLY A 365 17.44 -2.31 -41.27
N TYR A 366 18.10 -2.59 -40.15
CA TYR A 366 19.36 -1.94 -39.79
C TYR A 366 20.54 -2.45 -40.62
N GLY A 367 21.44 -1.54 -41.02
CA GLY A 367 22.63 -1.88 -41.81
C GLY A 367 23.77 -2.49 -40.99
N GLU A 368 24.69 -3.22 -41.62
CA GLU A 368 25.83 -3.87 -40.93
C GLU A 368 26.69 -2.88 -40.11
N ALA A 369 26.87 -1.66 -40.59
CA ALA A 369 27.65 -0.64 -39.89
C ALA A 369 26.98 -0.19 -38.59
N GLU A 370 25.64 -0.14 -38.56
CA GLU A 370 24.86 0.24 -37.38
C GLU A 370 24.87 -0.86 -36.34
N ILE A 371 24.72 -2.12 -36.77
CA ILE A 371 24.76 -3.29 -35.89
C ILE A 371 26.14 -3.41 -35.22
N LYS A 372 27.23 -3.28 -35.99
CA LYS A 372 28.60 -3.29 -35.43
C LYS A 372 28.85 -2.13 -34.48
N SER A 373 28.29 -0.96 -34.77
CA SER A 373 28.38 0.21 -33.89
C SER A 373 27.64 -0.03 -32.57
N PHE A 374 26.43 -0.61 -32.63
CA PHE A 374 25.65 -0.96 -31.45
C PHE A 374 26.36 -2.00 -30.59
N TRP A 375 26.88 -3.08 -31.21
CA TRP A 375 27.65 -4.11 -30.51
C TRP A 375 28.84 -3.53 -29.76
N LYS A 376 29.67 -2.74 -30.45
CA LYS A 376 30.87 -2.14 -29.87
C LYS A 376 30.57 -1.16 -28.73
N MET A 377 29.42 -0.49 -28.79
CA MET A 377 28.97 0.43 -27.75
C MET A 377 28.43 -0.32 -26.52
N SER A 378 27.78 -1.46 -26.74
CA SER A 378 27.02 -2.16 -25.70
C SER A 378 27.83 -3.23 -24.97
N ASP A 379 28.77 -3.91 -25.64
CA ASP A 379 29.67 -4.91 -25.04
C ASP A 379 30.81 -4.20 -24.28
N VAL A 380 30.46 -3.61 -23.13
CA VAL A 380 31.36 -2.73 -22.35
C VAL A 380 32.47 -3.56 -21.71
N ASN A 381 32.13 -4.74 -21.19
CA ASN A 381 33.07 -5.62 -20.50
C ASN A 381 33.89 -6.50 -21.48
N ARG A 382 33.51 -6.56 -22.76
CA ARG A 382 34.15 -7.35 -23.84
C ARG A 382 34.13 -8.85 -23.57
N ASP A 383 33.07 -9.34 -22.94
CA ASP A 383 32.89 -10.77 -22.69
C ASP A 383 32.32 -11.54 -23.88
N GLY A 384 31.92 -10.83 -24.94
CA GLY A 384 31.38 -11.41 -26.17
C GLY A 384 29.88 -11.68 -26.13
N SER A 385 29.18 -11.19 -25.10
CA SER A 385 27.74 -11.26 -24.93
C SER A 385 27.19 -9.93 -24.40
N LEU A 386 25.90 -9.65 -24.58
CA LEU A 386 25.25 -8.51 -23.93
C LEU A 386 24.37 -8.99 -22.79
N SER A 387 24.71 -8.58 -21.57
CA SER A 387 23.81 -8.74 -20.43
C SER A 387 22.57 -7.83 -20.56
N LYS A 388 21.50 -8.16 -19.83
CA LYS A 388 20.29 -7.29 -19.75
C LYS A 388 20.63 -5.85 -19.34
N ALA A 389 21.62 -5.66 -18.47
CA ALA A 389 22.03 -4.33 -18.02
C ALA A 389 22.72 -3.55 -19.16
N GLU A 390 23.68 -4.17 -19.84
CA GLU A 390 24.41 -3.58 -20.97
C GLU A 390 23.49 -3.24 -22.13
N PHE A 391 22.57 -4.14 -22.47
CA PHE A 391 21.57 -3.89 -23.49
C PHE A 391 20.68 -2.70 -23.09
N PHE A 392 20.19 -2.67 -21.85
CA PHE A 392 19.29 -1.61 -21.38
C PHE A 392 19.93 -0.21 -21.43
N GLU A 393 21.17 -0.08 -20.94
CA GLU A 393 21.89 1.20 -20.89
C GLU A 393 22.15 1.77 -22.29
N ASN A 394 22.47 0.91 -23.25
CA ASN A 394 22.96 1.33 -24.57
C ASN A 394 21.88 1.33 -25.65
N PHE A 395 20.84 0.51 -25.53
CA PHE A 395 19.75 0.44 -26.52
C PHE A 395 18.98 1.76 -26.64
N THR A 396 18.79 2.48 -25.54
CA THR A 396 18.14 3.80 -25.57
C THR A 396 18.97 4.82 -26.37
N GLN A 397 20.29 4.85 -26.19
CA GLN A 397 21.18 5.74 -26.96
C GLN A 397 21.22 5.35 -28.43
N PHE A 398 21.15 4.05 -28.73
CA PHE A 398 21.08 3.53 -30.08
C PHE A 398 19.81 4.00 -30.80
N LEU A 399 18.64 3.92 -30.16
CA LEU A 399 17.37 4.39 -30.74
C LEU A 399 17.38 5.90 -31.02
N LEU A 400 17.94 6.70 -30.10
CA LEU A 400 18.03 8.16 -30.29
C LEU A 400 18.99 8.54 -31.44
N SER A 401 20.11 7.83 -31.57
CA SER A 401 21.11 8.11 -32.62
C SER A 401 20.68 7.61 -34.01
N SER A 402 19.78 6.62 -34.09
CA SER A 402 19.21 6.13 -35.34
C SER A 402 18.02 6.97 -35.82
N GLN A 403 17.16 7.48 -34.92
CA GLN A 403 16.08 8.42 -35.28
C GLN A 403 16.57 9.79 -35.77
N LEU A 404 17.78 10.22 -35.40
CA LEU A 404 18.39 11.46 -35.89
C LEU A 404 19.00 11.34 -37.30
N LYS A 405 19.03 10.14 -37.89
CA LYS A 405 19.60 9.86 -39.22
C LYS A 405 18.57 9.56 -40.31
N GLY A 406 17.29 9.38 -39.93
CA GLY A 406 16.14 9.34 -40.85
C GLY A 406 15.43 10.68 -40.85
#